data_AF-A0A486XM47-F1
#
_entry.id   AF-A0A486XM47-F1
#
_cell.length_a   1.000
_cell.length_b   1.000
_cell.length_c   1.000
_cell.angle_alpha   90.00
_cell.angle_beta   90.00
_cell.angle_gamma   90.00
#
_symmetry.space_group_name_H-M   'P 1'
#
loop_
_entity.id
_entity.type
_entity.pdbx_description
1 polymer ?
#
loop_
_entity_poly.entity_id
_entity_poly.type
_entity_poly.pdbx_seq_one_letter_code
_entity_poly.pdbx_strand_id
1 'polypeptide(L)'
;MADNFDFAALAKSWQQQTVAEETPPSAADLAQASQRQREQKLLMYAEWLGALIMAAAAVWLLVNLPGLLGGIAALFLALGALSTGYISWQVHRPILAYDNWSSSGLLHFRLNSCRLSLRYYRYTQLSCAALVMFTLILWLMNVLQLDTMPLNILLFYSLLVSPACLFGIYRLQQKVRQKTAELAQLTRLAEDFQYSE
;
A
#
# COMPACT_ATOMS: atom_id res chain seq x y z
N MET A 1 -0.72 -3.58 14.39
CA MET A 1 0.14 -4.76 14.52
C MET A 1 1.51 -4.26 14.92
N ALA A 2 1.93 -4.55 16.16
CA ALA A 2 3.24 -4.16 16.65
C ALA A 2 4.28 -5.12 16.04
N ASP A 3 5.15 -4.59 15.19
CA ASP A 3 6.38 -5.26 14.77
C ASP A 3 7.31 -5.32 15.99
N ASN A 4 7.15 -6.31 16.86
CA ASN A 4 8.19 -6.67 17.82
C ASN A 4 9.28 -7.43 17.06
N PHE A 5 10.02 -6.68 16.26
CA PHE A 5 11.21 -7.15 15.58
C PHE A 5 12.39 -7.03 16.53
N ASP A 6 12.96 -8.16 16.94
CA ASP A 6 14.18 -8.15 17.74
C ASP A 6 15.39 -8.02 16.81
N PHE A 7 15.71 -6.77 16.46
CA PHE A 7 16.90 -6.42 15.68
C PHE A 7 18.20 -6.85 16.37
N ALA A 8 18.19 -6.97 17.71
CA ALA A 8 19.35 -7.41 18.48
C ALA A 8 19.57 -8.92 18.36
N ALA A 9 18.51 -9.72 18.26
CA ALA A 9 18.60 -11.16 18.01
C ALA A 9 19.25 -11.46 16.64
N LEU A 10 18.88 -10.70 15.60
CA LEU A 10 19.51 -10.79 14.28
C LEU A 10 20.96 -10.29 14.32
N ALA A 11 21.25 -9.12 14.89
CA ALA A 11 22.61 -8.60 14.91
C ALA A 11 23.59 -9.50 15.71
N LYS A 12 23.15 -10.08 16.85
CA LYS A 12 24.01 -10.93 17.68
C LYS A 12 24.25 -12.33 17.11
N SER A 13 23.26 -12.95 16.46
CA SER A 13 23.47 -14.25 15.84
C SER A 13 24.44 -14.14 14.65
N TRP A 14 24.35 -13.03 13.91
CA TRP A 14 25.12 -12.83 12.68
C TRP A 14 26.55 -12.30 12.90
N GLN A 15 26.81 -11.45 13.90
CA GLN A 15 28.16 -10.90 14.14
C GLN A 15 29.15 -11.90 14.78
N GLN A 16 28.70 -13.05 15.28
CA GLN A 16 29.56 -13.99 16.03
C GLN A 16 29.82 -15.33 15.33
N GLN A 17 29.32 -15.56 14.11
CA GLN A 17 29.61 -16.79 13.37
C GLN A 17 30.78 -16.60 12.41
N THR A 18 31.97 -17.06 12.82
CA THR A 18 33.02 -17.50 11.89
C THR A 18 32.39 -18.50 10.93
N VAL A 19 32.14 -18.08 9.67
CA VAL A 19 31.63 -18.86 8.52
C VAL A 19 31.22 -20.28 8.92
N ALA A 20 30.07 -20.39 9.60
CA ALA A 20 29.54 -21.67 10.06
C ALA A 20 28.31 -21.94 9.21
N GLU A 21 28.33 -23.09 8.52
CA GLU A 21 27.26 -23.68 7.69
C GLU A 21 25.91 -22.97 7.79
N GLU A 22 25.42 -22.48 6.65
CA GLU A 22 24.08 -21.92 6.48
C GLU A 22 23.07 -22.73 7.27
N THR A 23 22.68 -22.22 8.44
CA THR A 23 21.62 -22.87 9.20
C THR A 23 20.33 -22.62 8.43
N PRO A 24 19.64 -23.69 7.98
CA PRO A 24 18.42 -23.52 7.20
C PRO A 24 17.41 -22.72 8.03
N PRO A 25 16.59 -21.86 7.39
CA PRO A 25 15.61 -21.05 8.10
C PRO A 25 14.74 -21.92 9.00
N SER A 26 14.50 -21.46 10.22
CA SER A 26 13.74 -22.24 11.19
C SER A 26 12.31 -22.48 10.67
N ALA A 27 11.69 -23.58 11.08
CA ALA A 27 10.29 -23.86 10.71
C ALA A 27 9.33 -22.72 11.09
N ALA A 28 9.67 -21.95 12.14
CA ALA A 28 8.93 -20.76 12.55
C ALA A 28 9.05 -19.60 11.55
N ASP A 29 10.26 -19.36 11.00
CA ASP A 29 10.48 -18.33 9.97
C ASP A 29 9.72 -18.66 8.67
N LEU A 30 9.71 -19.93 8.28
CA LEU A 30 8.95 -20.41 7.11
C LEU A 30 7.43 -20.31 7.34
N ALA A 31 6.96 -20.67 8.53
CA ALA A 31 5.55 -20.53 8.89
C ALA A 31 5.10 -19.05 8.83
N GLN A 32 5.90 -18.13 9.39
CA GLN A 32 5.59 -16.70 9.38
C GLN A 32 5.61 -16.10 7.97
N ALA A 33 6.54 -16.53 7.11
CA ALA A 33 6.57 -16.08 5.72
C ALA A 33 5.38 -16.60 4.91
N SER A 34 5.01 -17.87 5.08
CA SER A 34 3.84 -18.46 4.43
C SER A 34 2.53 -17.81 4.88
N GLN A 35 2.44 -17.43 6.16
CA GLN A 35 1.28 -16.71 6.70
C GLN A 35 1.17 -15.32 6.05
N ARG A 36 2.27 -14.57 5.96
CA ARG A 36 2.29 -13.26 5.27
C ARG A 36 1.88 -13.38 3.81
N GLN A 37 2.30 -14.45 3.12
CA GLN A 37 1.89 -14.70 1.74
C GLN A 37 0.37 -14.92 1.63
N ARG A 38 -0.26 -15.62 2.59
CA ARG A 38 -1.72 -15.81 2.64
C ARG A 38 -2.47 -14.51 2.93
N GLU A 39 -1.98 -13.71 3.89
CA GLU A 39 -2.56 -12.41 4.22
C GLU A 39 -2.52 -11.48 3.01
N GLN A 40 -1.42 -11.48 2.24
CA GLN A 40 -1.32 -10.68 1.03
C GLN A 40 -2.22 -11.16 -0.10
N LYS A 41 -2.48 -12.47 -0.24
CA LYS A 41 -3.50 -12.97 -1.17
C LYS A 41 -4.88 -12.41 -0.83
N LEU A 42 -5.26 -12.42 0.45
CA LEU A 42 -6.55 -11.89 0.89
C LEU A 42 -6.65 -10.37 0.62
N LEU A 43 -5.58 -9.62 0.89
CA LEU A 43 -5.53 -8.19 0.60
C LEU A 43 -5.65 -7.92 -0.91
N MET A 44 -4.96 -8.68 -1.74
CA MET A 44 -5.07 -8.59 -3.20
C MET A 44 -6.52 -8.82 -3.68
N TYR A 45 -7.19 -9.86 -3.18
CA TYR A 45 -8.59 -10.12 -3.54
C TYR A 45 -9.53 -9.01 -3.08
N ALA A 46 -9.32 -8.46 -1.88
CA ALA A 46 -10.10 -7.33 -1.39
C ALA A 46 -9.92 -6.08 -2.26
N GLU A 47 -8.69 -5.80 -2.70
CA GLU A 47 -8.40 -4.70 -3.62
C GLU A 47 -9.02 -4.89 -5.00
N TRP A 48 -8.98 -6.11 -5.55
CA TRP A 48 -9.60 -6.42 -6.83
C TRP A 48 -11.12 -6.29 -6.77
N LEU A 49 -11.73 -6.76 -5.68
CA LEU A 49 -13.15 -6.57 -5.45
C LEU A 49 -13.50 -5.07 -5.37
N GLY A 50 -12.71 -4.29 -4.65
CA GLY A 50 -12.85 -2.82 -4.59
C GLY A 50 -12.74 -2.16 -5.95
N ALA A 51 -11.75 -2.55 -6.76
CA ALA A 51 -11.57 -2.03 -8.12
C ALA A 51 -12.76 -2.35 -9.03
N LEU A 52 -13.31 -3.57 -8.93
CA LEU A 52 -14.50 -3.98 -9.67
C LEU A 52 -15.73 -3.16 -9.28
N ILE A 53 -15.93 -2.93 -7.98
CA ILE A 53 -17.02 -2.09 -7.48
C ILE A 53 -16.88 -0.65 -8.00
N MET A 54 -15.67 -0.07 -7.97
CA MET A 54 -15.42 1.27 -8.51
C MET A 54 -15.70 1.35 -10.01
N ALA A 55 -15.29 0.34 -10.79
CA ALA A 55 -15.56 0.29 -12.23
C ALA A 55 -17.06 0.17 -12.53
N ALA A 56 -17.78 -0.70 -11.82
CA ALA A 56 -19.22 -0.85 -11.96
C ALA A 56 -19.96 0.45 -11.59
N ALA A 57 -19.55 1.10 -10.49
CA ALA A 57 -20.10 2.38 -10.06
C ALA A 57 -19.82 3.52 -11.07
N ALA A 58 -18.64 3.55 -11.69
CA ALA A 58 -18.31 4.52 -12.73
C ALA A 58 -19.25 4.40 -13.94
N VAL A 59 -19.50 3.18 -14.41
CA VAL A 59 -20.45 2.92 -15.51
C VAL A 59 -21.87 3.29 -15.09
N TRP A 60 -22.26 2.94 -13.87
CA TRP A 60 -23.59 3.28 -13.35
C TRP A 60 -23.82 4.81 -13.28
N LEU A 61 -22.82 5.57 -12.85
CA LEU A 61 -22.89 7.03 -12.78
C LEU A 61 -23.01 7.69 -14.16
N LEU A 62 -22.30 7.17 -15.18
CA LEU A 62 -22.43 7.68 -16.55
C LEU A 62 -23.85 7.51 -17.12
N VAL A 63 -24.56 6.47 -16.70
CA VAL A 63 -25.91 6.16 -17.18
C VAL A 63 -26.99 6.88 -16.37
N ASN A 64 -26.81 7.00 -15.05
CA ASN A 64 -27.88 7.44 -14.13
C ASN A 64 -27.72 8.87 -13.61
N LEU A 65 -26.53 9.47 -13.74
CA LEU A 65 -26.28 10.84 -13.27
C LEU A 65 -25.88 11.74 -14.46
N PRO A 66 -26.85 12.30 -15.20
CA PRO A 66 -26.53 13.23 -16.29
C PRO A 66 -25.90 14.51 -15.73
N GLY A 67 -24.98 15.10 -16.49
CA GLY A 67 -24.29 16.33 -16.11
C GLY A 67 -22.79 16.17 -15.89
N LEU A 68 -22.12 17.28 -15.58
CA LEU A 68 -20.68 17.32 -15.36
C LEU A 68 -20.30 16.54 -14.10
N LEU A 69 -21.15 16.55 -13.08
CA LEU A 69 -20.93 15.84 -11.82
C LEU A 69 -20.78 14.32 -12.06
N GLY A 70 -21.67 13.74 -12.87
CA GLY A 70 -21.62 12.31 -13.20
C GLY A 70 -20.37 11.94 -13.98
N GLY A 71 -20.00 12.74 -14.98
CA GLY A 71 -18.78 12.53 -15.76
C GLY A 71 -17.51 12.59 -14.92
N ILE A 72 -17.38 13.61 -14.05
CA ILE A 72 -16.20 13.80 -13.20
C ILE A 72 -16.11 12.68 -12.15
N ALA A 73 -17.23 12.32 -11.51
CA ALA A 73 -17.27 11.23 -10.53
C ALA A 73 -16.95 9.87 -11.18
N ALA A 74 -17.48 9.59 -12.37
CA ALA A 74 -17.18 8.38 -13.10
C ALA A 74 -15.70 8.31 -13.51
N LEU A 75 -15.12 9.41 -14.01
CA LEU A 75 -13.70 9.48 -14.34
C LEU A 75 -12.82 9.23 -13.11
N PHE A 76 -13.17 9.84 -11.97
CA PHE A 76 -12.45 9.64 -10.72
C PHE A 76 -12.47 8.18 -10.28
N LEU A 77 -13.62 7.52 -10.34
CA LEU A 77 -13.76 6.10 -10.00
C LEU A 77 -13.04 5.19 -11.00
N ALA A 78 -13.06 5.51 -12.30
CA ALA A 78 -12.35 4.75 -13.32
C ALA A 78 -10.83 4.81 -13.10
N LEU A 79 -10.28 6.00 -12.80
CA LEU A 79 -8.87 6.16 -12.44
C LEU A 79 -8.53 5.45 -11.12
N GLY A 80 -9.43 5.47 -10.14
CA GLY A 80 -9.33 4.71 -8.89
C GLY A 80 -9.24 3.20 -9.14
N ALA A 81 -10.11 2.66 -10.00
CA ALA A 81 -10.12 1.25 -10.38
C ALA A 81 -8.83 0.84 -11.12
N LEU A 82 -8.41 1.63 -12.11
CA LEU A 82 -7.19 1.37 -12.89
C LEU A 82 -5.95 1.40 -12.00
N SER A 83 -5.83 2.43 -11.14
CA SER A 83 -4.69 2.55 -10.23
C SER A 83 -4.65 1.42 -9.20
N THR A 84 -5.81 1.04 -8.64
CA THR A 84 -5.90 -0.08 -7.69
C THR A 84 -5.50 -1.39 -8.37
N GLY A 85 -6.01 -1.66 -9.57
CA GLY A 85 -5.64 -2.87 -10.34
C GLY A 85 -4.16 -2.92 -10.68
N TYR A 86 -3.59 -1.81 -11.18
CA TYR A 86 -2.17 -1.71 -11.49
C TYR A 86 -1.28 -1.97 -10.28
N ILE A 87 -1.64 -1.40 -9.13
CA ILE A 87 -0.81 -1.48 -7.92
C ILE A 87 -0.96 -2.81 -7.24
N SER A 88 -2.17 -3.34 -7.18
CA SER A 88 -2.41 -4.69 -6.68
C SER A 88 -1.57 -5.70 -7.49
N TRP A 89 -1.50 -5.54 -8.81
CA TRP A 89 -0.64 -6.34 -9.67
C TRP A 89 0.86 -6.16 -9.39
N GLN A 90 1.35 -4.91 -9.29
CA GLN A 90 2.78 -4.66 -9.04
C GLN A 90 3.25 -5.00 -7.62
N VAL A 91 2.37 -4.92 -6.63
CA VAL A 91 2.70 -5.11 -5.22
C VAL A 91 2.60 -6.57 -4.82
N HIS A 92 1.54 -7.27 -5.20
CA HIS A 92 1.31 -8.64 -4.71
C HIS A 92 1.98 -9.70 -5.58
N ARG A 93 2.03 -9.53 -6.91
CA ARG A 93 2.65 -10.51 -7.82
C ARG A 93 4.08 -10.92 -7.45
N PRO A 94 5.02 -9.99 -7.14
CA PRO A 94 6.39 -10.38 -6.80
C PRO A 94 6.50 -11.15 -5.48
N ILE A 95 5.56 -10.96 -4.54
CA ILE A 95 5.56 -11.67 -3.26
C ILE A 95 4.91 -13.05 -3.41
N LEU A 96 3.96 -13.19 -4.35
CA LEU A 96 3.32 -14.45 -4.67
C LEU A 96 4.20 -15.38 -5.51
N ALA A 97 5.04 -14.82 -6.37
CA ALA A 97 5.95 -15.56 -7.25
C ALA A 97 7.29 -15.93 -6.59
N TYR A 98 7.46 -15.63 -5.30
CA TYR A 98 8.71 -15.87 -4.60
C TYR A 98 8.89 -17.34 -4.22
N ASP A 99 9.97 -17.95 -4.69
CA ASP A 99 10.25 -19.39 -4.60
C ASP A 99 11.60 -19.74 -3.93
N ASN A 100 12.49 -18.76 -3.74
CA ASN A 100 13.81 -19.00 -3.15
C ASN A 100 13.84 -18.85 -1.61
N TRP A 101 13.82 -19.96 -0.88
CA TRP A 101 13.78 -19.96 0.59
C TRP A 101 15.13 -20.18 1.27
N SER A 102 16.26 -19.85 0.63
CA SER A 102 17.57 -19.82 1.28
C SER A 102 17.69 -18.67 2.31
N SER A 103 18.72 -18.68 3.15
CA SER A 103 19.03 -17.60 4.11
C SER A 103 19.18 -16.23 3.43
N SER A 104 19.95 -16.18 2.34
CA SER A 104 20.13 -15.01 1.46
C SER A 104 18.84 -14.62 0.73
N GLY A 105 18.06 -15.61 0.29
CA GLY A 105 16.74 -15.41 -0.28
C GLY A 105 15.80 -14.72 0.71
N LEU A 106 15.73 -15.19 1.95
CA LEU A 106 14.86 -14.66 2.98
C LEU A 106 15.17 -13.18 3.29
N LEU A 107 16.44 -12.78 3.24
CA LEU A 107 16.86 -11.38 3.35
C LEU A 107 16.37 -10.53 2.15
N HIS A 108 16.52 -11.04 0.92
CA HIS A 108 15.98 -10.41 -0.28
C HIS A 108 14.44 -10.30 -0.27
N PHE A 109 13.74 -11.32 0.20
CA PHE A 109 12.30 -11.31 0.39
C PHE A 109 11.87 -10.21 1.36
N ARG A 110 12.56 -10.08 2.50
CA ARG A 110 12.29 -9.04 3.51
C ARG A 110 12.54 -7.63 2.97
N LEU A 111 13.65 -7.43 2.25
CA LEU A 111 13.94 -6.16 1.57
C LEU A 111 12.86 -5.79 0.54
N ASN A 112 12.48 -6.74 -0.32
CA ASN A 112 11.44 -6.52 -1.32
C ASN A 112 10.08 -6.26 -0.67
N SER A 113 9.70 -7.01 0.37
CA SER A 113 8.48 -6.79 1.13
C SER A 113 8.43 -5.40 1.78
N CYS A 114 9.56 -4.92 2.33
CA CYS A 114 9.65 -3.58 2.90
C CYS A 114 9.54 -2.48 1.83
N ARG A 115 10.21 -2.65 0.68
CA ARG A 115 10.11 -1.72 -0.47
C ARG A 115 8.68 -1.65 -1.02
N LEU A 116 8.03 -2.79 -1.15
CA LEU A 116 6.65 -2.91 -1.63
C LEU A 116 5.66 -2.29 -0.64
N SER A 117 5.85 -2.51 0.67
CA SER A 117 5.05 -1.85 1.71
C SER A 117 5.18 -0.33 1.69
N LEU A 118 6.38 0.20 1.45
CA LEU A 118 6.60 1.65 1.30
C LEU A 118 5.91 2.21 0.06
N ARG A 119 5.99 1.52 -1.08
CA ARG A 119 5.25 1.90 -2.31
C ARG A 119 3.75 1.90 -2.06
N TYR A 120 3.25 0.88 -1.37
CA TYR A 120 1.85 0.77 -1.00
C TYR A 120 1.39 1.96 -0.14
N TYR A 121 2.11 2.31 0.92
CA TYR A 121 1.76 3.45 1.77
C TYR A 121 1.78 4.79 1.03
N ARG A 122 2.77 5.01 0.16
CA ARG A 122 2.83 6.22 -0.68
C ARG A 122 1.66 6.28 -1.66
N TYR A 123 1.25 5.14 -2.21
CA TYR A 123 0.06 5.08 -3.04
C TYR A 123 -1.20 5.42 -2.25
N THR A 124 -1.40 4.80 -1.08
CA THR A 124 -2.56 5.12 -0.23
C THR A 124 -2.59 6.60 0.14
N GLN A 125 -1.44 7.23 0.38
CA GLN A 125 -1.37 8.68 0.58
C GLN A 125 -1.81 9.47 -0.65
N LEU A 126 -1.39 9.05 -1.85
CA LEU A 126 -1.77 9.69 -3.10
C LEU A 126 -3.28 9.53 -3.36
N SER A 127 -3.87 8.37 -3.04
CA SER A 127 -5.32 8.16 -3.08
C SER A 127 -6.08 9.06 -2.10
N CYS A 128 -5.59 9.22 -0.87
CA CYS A 128 -6.15 10.18 0.08
C CYS A 128 -6.04 11.63 -0.43
N ALA A 129 -4.91 12.00 -1.02
CA ALA A 129 -4.72 13.32 -1.62
C ALA A 129 -5.66 13.54 -2.81
N ALA A 130 -5.88 12.52 -3.64
CA ALA A 130 -6.82 12.55 -4.74
C ALA A 130 -8.27 12.76 -4.27
N LEU A 131 -8.67 12.15 -3.15
CA LEU A 131 -9.99 12.38 -2.53
C LEU A 131 -10.15 13.81 -2.00
N VAL A 132 -9.10 14.39 -1.42
CA VAL A 132 -9.10 15.80 -1.01
C VAL A 132 -9.20 16.71 -2.25
N MET A 133 -8.44 16.43 -3.30
CA MET A 133 -8.54 17.15 -4.57
C MET A 133 -9.93 17.04 -5.21
N PHE A 134 -10.54 15.86 -5.18
CA PHE A 134 -11.92 15.67 -5.64
C PHE A 134 -12.91 16.53 -4.85
N THR A 135 -12.74 16.61 -3.52
CA THR A 135 -13.54 17.49 -2.66
C THR A 135 -13.36 18.98 -3.03
N LEU A 136 -12.16 19.40 -3.42
CA LEU A 136 -11.91 20.75 -3.91
C LEU A 136 -12.58 21.01 -5.27
N ILE A 137 -12.55 20.04 -6.18
CA ILE A 137 -13.26 20.12 -7.48
C ILE A 137 -14.77 20.26 -7.25
N LEU A 138 -15.34 19.49 -6.33
CA LEU A 138 -16.74 19.61 -5.93
C LEU A 138 -17.07 21.03 -5.43
N TRP A 139 -16.22 21.61 -4.57
CA TRP A 139 -16.38 23.00 -4.14
C TRP A 139 -16.30 24.00 -5.29
N LEU A 140 -15.34 23.83 -6.20
CA LEU A 140 -15.17 24.70 -7.36
C LEU A 140 -16.40 24.66 -8.28
N MET A 141 -16.94 23.47 -8.54
CA MET A 141 -18.16 23.30 -9.32
C MET A 141 -19.36 23.99 -8.67
N ASN A 142 -19.49 23.87 -7.35
CA ASN A 142 -20.55 24.51 -6.58
C ASN A 142 -20.45 26.05 -6.59
N VAL A 143 -19.24 26.60 -6.40
CA VAL A 143 -19.00 28.06 -6.42
C VAL A 143 -19.26 28.65 -7.81
N LEU A 144 -18.82 27.96 -8.86
CA LEU A 144 -19.02 28.36 -10.25
C LEU A 144 -20.44 28.05 -10.77
N GLN A 145 -21.30 27.43 -9.96
CA GLN A 145 -22.66 27.02 -10.31
C GLN A 145 -22.74 26.19 -11.61
N LEU A 146 -21.72 25.36 -11.87
CA LEU A 146 -21.61 24.58 -13.11
C LEU A 146 -22.61 23.43 -13.20
N ASP A 147 -23.11 22.97 -12.05
CA ASP A 147 -24.08 21.87 -11.95
C ASP A 147 -24.90 22.00 -10.65
N THR A 148 -26.08 21.40 -10.59
CA THR A 148 -26.88 21.35 -9.36
C THR A 148 -26.27 20.35 -8.40
N MET A 149 -25.35 20.82 -7.54
CA MET A 149 -24.64 19.94 -6.62
C MET A 149 -25.42 19.75 -5.32
N PRO A 150 -25.76 18.51 -4.92
CA PRO A 150 -26.46 18.26 -3.67
C PRO A 150 -25.58 18.68 -2.48
N LEU A 151 -26.07 19.60 -1.66
CA LEU A 151 -25.35 20.09 -0.48
C LEU A 151 -24.91 18.94 0.45
N ASN A 152 -25.71 17.88 0.56
CA ASN A 152 -25.39 16.70 1.35
C ASN A 152 -24.10 16.01 0.90
N ILE A 153 -23.87 15.90 -0.42
CA ILE A 153 -22.66 15.29 -0.97
C ILE A 153 -21.46 16.18 -0.67
N LEU A 154 -21.59 17.50 -0.88
CA LEU A 154 -20.53 18.46 -0.59
C LEU A 154 -20.13 18.42 0.89
N LEU A 155 -21.11 18.42 1.81
CA LEU A 155 -20.88 18.35 3.25
C LEU A 155 -20.26 17.01 3.66
N PHE A 156 -20.72 15.89 3.10
CA PHE A 156 -20.15 14.58 3.37
C PHE A 156 -18.64 14.53 3.02
N TYR A 157 -18.28 14.97 1.82
CA TYR A 157 -16.87 14.98 1.39
C TYR A 157 -16.03 15.99 2.19
N SER A 158 -16.60 17.14 2.55
CA SER A 158 -15.89 18.20 3.27
C SER A 158 -15.69 17.90 4.76
N LEU A 159 -16.72 17.40 5.44
CA LEU A 159 -16.72 17.24 6.90
C LEU A 159 -16.28 15.85 7.36
N LEU A 160 -16.45 14.82 6.52
CA LEU A 160 -16.08 13.44 6.88
C LEU A 160 -14.89 12.96 6.07
N VAL A 161 -14.99 12.97 4.73
CA VAL A 161 -13.97 12.35 3.88
C VAL A 161 -12.64 13.09 3.94
N SER A 162 -12.64 14.42 3.79
CA SER A 162 -11.41 15.22 3.78
C SER A 162 -10.65 15.16 5.11
N PRO A 163 -11.27 15.36 6.29
CA PRO A 163 -10.58 15.20 7.58
C PRO A 163 -10.05 13.78 7.80
N ALA A 164 -10.83 12.75 7.42
CA ALA A 164 -10.38 11.37 7.51
C ALA A 164 -9.17 11.10 6.59
N CYS A 165 -9.16 11.67 5.38
CA CYS A 165 -8.04 11.57 4.44
C CYS A 165 -6.79 12.29 4.96
N LEU A 166 -6.93 13.49 5.52
CA LEU A 166 -5.82 14.24 6.11
C LEU A 166 -5.21 13.50 7.31
N PHE A 167 -6.06 12.98 8.19
CA PHE A 167 -5.63 12.14 9.31
C PHE A 167 -4.95 10.85 8.82
N GLY A 168 -5.51 10.21 7.78
CA GLY A 168 -4.93 9.07 7.11
C GLY A 168 -3.54 9.36 6.55
N ILE A 169 -3.36 10.47 5.82
CA ILE A 169 -2.09 10.94 5.28
C ILE A 169 -1.07 11.10 6.40
N TYR A 170 -1.45 11.75 7.50
CA TYR A 170 -0.58 11.95 8.66
C TYR A 170 -0.10 10.62 9.27
N ARG A 171 -1.02 9.67 9.52
CA ARG A 171 -0.64 8.36 10.05
C ARG A 171 0.22 7.55 9.08
N LEU A 172 -0.10 7.60 7.79
CA LEU A 172 0.70 6.95 6.75
C LEU A 172 2.10 7.56 6.68
N GLN A 173 2.24 8.88 6.89
CA GLN A 173 3.54 9.54 6.88
C GLN A 173 4.41 9.06 8.06
N GLN A 174 3.82 8.87 9.24
CA GLN A 174 4.52 8.26 10.37
C GLN A 174 5.01 6.83 10.03
N LYS A 175 4.14 6.00 9.45
CA LYS A 175 4.50 4.63 9.03
C LYS A 175 5.58 4.61 7.95
N VAL A 176 5.50 5.52 6.97
CA VAL A 176 6.53 5.66 5.93
C VAL A 176 7.87 6.00 6.56
N ARG A 177 7.92 6.93 7.51
CA ARG A 177 9.18 7.28 8.21
C ARG A 177 9.77 6.08 8.94
N GLN A 178 8.95 5.33 9.68
CA GLN A 178 9.38 4.10 10.37
C GLN A 178 9.93 3.06 9.38
N LYS A 179 9.16 2.71 8.35
CA LYS A 179 9.59 1.72 7.35
C LYS A 179 10.78 2.17 6.51
N THR A 180 10.99 3.48 6.34
CA THR A 180 12.18 4.00 5.65
C THR A 180 13.43 3.80 6.51
N ALA A 181 13.33 4.00 7.83
CA ALA A 181 14.43 3.74 8.76
C ALA A 181 14.77 2.24 8.82
N GLU A 182 13.75 1.37 8.89
CA GLU A 182 13.92 -0.09 8.83
C GLU A 182 14.59 -0.52 7.51
N LEU A 183 14.16 0.05 6.38
CA LEU A 183 14.75 -0.25 5.08
C LEU A 183 16.23 0.17 5.03
N ALA A 184 16.59 1.32 5.59
CA ALA A 184 17.97 1.76 5.64
C ALA A 184 18.86 0.81 6.45
N GLN A 185 18.36 0.30 7.58
CA GLN A 185 19.06 -0.71 8.39
C GLN A 185 19.20 -2.05 7.65
N LEU A 186 18.14 -2.54 7.01
CA LEU A 186 18.16 -3.78 6.24
C LEU A 186 19.07 -3.69 5.00
N THR A 187 19.13 -2.52 4.35
CA THR A 187 20.00 -2.32 3.19
C THR A 187 21.46 -2.34 3.60
N ARG A 188 21.82 -1.72 4.74
CA ARG A 188 23.18 -1.80 5.29
C ARG A 188 23.60 -3.24 5.63
N LEU A 189 22.71 -4.00 6.28
CA LEU A 189 22.97 -5.41 6.59
C LEU A 189 23.14 -6.27 5.32
N ALA A 190 22.43 -5.93 4.23
CA ALA A 190 22.57 -6.61 2.95
C ALA A 190 23.89 -6.28 2.24
N GLU A 191 24.33 -5.01 2.32
CA GLU A 191 25.62 -4.55 1.80
C GLU A 191 26.78 -5.21 2.56
N ASP A 192 26.70 -5.27 3.90
CA ASP A 192 27.69 -5.96 4.74
C ASP A 192 27.81 -7.46 4.37
N PHE A 193 26.69 -8.09 3.98
CA PHE A 193 26.67 -9.49 3.54
C PHE A 193 27.39 -9.69 2.20
N GLN A 194 27.12 -8.83 1.21
CA GLN A 194 27.75 -8.88 -0.12
C GLN A 194 29.25 -8.59 -0.11
N TYR A 195 29.75 -7.87 0.91
CA TYR A 195 31.19 -7.63 1.10
C TYR A 195 31.89 -8.75 1.89
N SER A 196 31.14 -9.66 2.51
CA SER A 196 31.67 -10.78 3.31
C SER A 196 31.75 -12.12 2.56
N GLU A 197 31.09 -12.23 1.39
CA GLU A 197 31.29 -13.29 0.39
C GLU A 197 32.46 -12.96 -0.55
#